data_AF-A0AAU1NFD0-F1
#
_entry.id   AF-A0AAU1NFD0-F1
#
_cell.length_a   1.000
_cell.length_b   1.000
_cell.length_c   1.000
_cell.angle_alpha   90.00
_cell.angle_beta   90.00
_cell.angle_gamma   90.00
#
_symmetry.space_group_name_H-M   'P 1'
#
loop_
_entity.id
_entity.type
_entity.pdbx_description
1 polymer ?
#
loop_
_entity_poly.entity_id
_entity_poly.type
_entity_poly.pdbx_seq_one_letter_code
_entity_poly.pdbx_strand_id
1 'polypeptide(L)'
;MSRTRSTQPDPRATLRSGLPDRYLTPDDIAEIFSVPLETVYQWRKKRTGPLGFRVGKHLRYDPADVRAYVVERQRANADAA
;
A
#
# COMPACT_ATOMS: atom_id res chain seq x y z
N MET A 1 22.79 12.90 17.42
CA MET A 1 21.31 12.96 17.40
C MET A 1 20.88 13.29 15.97
N SER A 2 20.77 12.28 15.11
CA SER A 2 20.55 12.50 13.67
C SER A 2 19.06 12.63 13.38
N ARG A 3 18.68 13.83 12.94
CA ARG A 3 17.32 14.25 12.60
C ARG A 3 16.75 13.33 11.52
N THR A 4 15.52 12.91 11.73
CA THR A 4 14.68 12.13 10.81
C THR A 4 14.65 12.79 9.44
N ARG A 5 15.03 12.02 8.42
CA ARG A 5 15.08 12.47 7.02
C ARG A 5 13.64 12.69 6.56
N SER A 6 13.22 13.95 6.44
CA SER A 6 11.93 14.32 5.87
C SER A 6 11.87 13.87 4.41
N THR A 7 10.96 12.95 4.10
CA THR A 7 10.54 12.66 2.71
C THR A 7 9.88 13.91 2.15
N GLN A 8 10.65 14.77 1.51
CA GLN A 8 10.13 15.83 0.67
C GLN A 8 9.70 15.19 -0.67
N PRO A 9 8.48 15.41 -1.17
CA PRO A 9 8.05 14.84 -2.44
C PRO A 9 8.86 15.44 -3.60
N ASP A 10 9.41 14.56 -4.44
CA ASP A 10 10.15 14.91 -5.64
C ASP A 10 9.34 15.81 -6.58
N PRO A 11 9.91 16.90 -7.14
CA PRO A 11 9.23 17.80 -8.08
C PRO A 11 8.85 17.13 -9.41
N ARG A 12 9.33 15.90 -9.66
CA ARG A 12 8.87 15.04 -10.77
C ARG A 12 7.48 14.45 -10.53
N ALA A 13 7.04 14.34 -9.28
CA ALA A 13 5.69 13.91 -8.91
C ALA A 13 4.62 14.91 -9.42
N THR A 14 4.96 16.20 -9.46
CA THR A 14 4.08 17.27 -9.95
C THR A 14 3.82 17.17 -11.46
N LEU A 15 4.77 16.61 -12.24
CA LEU A 15 4.61 16.37 -13.68
C LEU A 15 3.90 15.02 -13.98
N ARG A 16 3.82 14.11 -13.00
CA ARG A 16 3.22 12.76 -13.13
C ARG A 16 1.75 12.66 -12.71
N SER A 17 1.02 13.78 -12.65
CA SER A 17 -0.45 13.80 -12.59
C SER A 17 -1.07 12.75 -11.65
N GLY A 18 -0.70 12.77 -10.37
CA GLY A 18 -1.34 11.94 -9.33
C GLY A 18 -0.84 10.50 -9.19
N LEU A 19 0.19 10.06 -9.93
CA LEU A 19 0.81 8.76 -9.71
C LEU A 19 1.91 8.81 -8.63
N PRO A 20 2.02 7.79 -7.75
CA PRO A 20 3.05 7.72 -6.72
C PRO A 20 4.45 7.57 -7.32
N ASP A 21 5.45 8.03 -6.59
CA ASP A 21 6.85 7.93 -6.99
C ASP A 21 7.33 6.47 -7.10
N ARG A 22 6.81 5.59 -6.22
CA ARG A 22 7.07 4.15 -6.20
C ARG A 22 5.80 3.35 -5.90
N TYR A 23 5.53 2.34 -6.74
CA TYR A 23 4.53 1.31 -6.47
C TYR A 23 5.10 0.18 -5.62
N LEU A 24 4.33 -0.23 -4.61
CA LEU A 24 4.67 -1.31 -3.71
C LEU A 24 4.46 -2.66 -4.38
N THR A 25 5.33 -3.61 -4.05
CA THR A 25 5.22 -5.02 -4.47
C THR A 25 4.44 -5.81 -3.42
N PRO A 26 3.94 -7.01 -3.73
CA PRO A 26 3.35 -7.87 -2.71
C PRO A 26 4.30 -8.20 -1.56
N ASP A 27 5.62 -8.17 -1.79
CA ASP A 27 6.64 -8.34 -0.76
C ASP A 27 6.67 -7.13 0.20
N ASP A 28 6.68 -5.91 -0.34
CA ASP A 28 6.58 -4.69 0.49
C ASP A 28 5.28 -4.71 1.36
N ILE A 29 4.16 -5.22 0.81
CA ILE A 29 2.91 -5.37 1.58
C ILE A 29 3.08 -6.40 2.70
N ALA A 30 3.72 -7.53 2.43
CA ALA A 30 3.98 -8.56 3.44
C ALA A 30 4.80 -7.98 4.60
N GLU A 31 5.84 -7.19 4.29
CA GLU A 31 6.65 -6.49 5.29
C GLU A 31 5.86 -5.45 6.07
N ILE A 32 5.10 -4.57 5.37
CA ILE A 32 4.33 -3.48 6.00
C ILE A 32 3.32 -4.02 7.02
N PHE A 33 2.59 -5.07 6.65
CA PHE A 33 1.58 -5.67 7.53
C PHE A 33 2.17 -6.73 8.47
N SER A 34 3.47 -7.04 8.37
CA SER A 34 4.12 -8.14 9.09
C SER A 34 3.34 -9.46 8.96
N VAL A 35 2.88 -9.75 7.74
CA VAL A 35 2.16 -10.98 7.38
C VAL A 35 2.96 -11.76 6.35
N PRO A 36 2.83 -13.09 6.30
CA PRO A 36 3.52 -13.86 5.26
C PRO A 36 2.99 -13.50 3.86
N LEU A 37 3.86 -13.55 2.85
CA LEU A 37 3.55 -13.22 1.46
C LEU A 37 2.35 -14.03 0.92
N GLU A 38 2.21 -15.28 1.35
CA GLU A 38 1.05 -16.12 1.02
C GLU A 38 -0.26 -15.48 1.47
N THR A 39 -0.29 -14.78 2.61
CA THR A 39 -1.47 -14.05 3.08
C THR A 39 -1.84 -12.93 2.12
N VAL A 40 -0.86 -12.22 1.57
CA VAL A 40 -1.08 -11.18 0.56
C VAL A 40 -1.68 -11.76 -0.73
N TYR A 41 -1.26 -12.97 -1.13
CA TYR A 41 -1.90 -13.67 -2.25
C TYR A 41 -3.31 -14.19 -1.92
N GLN A 42 -3.55 -14.65 -0.69
CA GLN A 42 -4.88 -15.06 -0.22
C GLN A 42 -5.86 -13.88 -0.21
N TRP A 43 -5.41 -12.72 0.25
CA TRP A 43 -6.13 -11.45 0.18
C TRP A 43 -6.59 -11.13 -1.23
N ARG A 44 -5.68 -11.25 -2.21
CA ARG A 44 -6.03 -11.08 -3.62
C ARG A 44 -7.10 -12.08 -4.10
N LYS A 45 -6.98 -13.35 -3.72
CA LYS A 45 -7.95 -14.40 -4.10
C LYS A 45 -9.33 -14.14 -3.49
N LYS A 46 -9.36 -13.71 -2.22
CA LYS A 46 -10.58 -13.43 -1.47
C LYS A 46 -11.15 -12.03 -1.74
N ARG A 47 -10.47 -11.22 -2.55
CA ARG A 47 -10.77 -9.80 -2.77
C ARG A 47 -10.88 -9.02 -1.46
N THR A 48 -10.10 -9.42 -0.46
CA THR A 48 -10.03 -8.79 0.86
C THR A 48 -8.62 -8.25 1.04
N GLY A 49 -8.44 -6.97 1.29
CA GLY A 49 -7.09 -6.38 1.40
C GLY A 49 -6.95 -5.06 0.65
N PRO A 50 -5.75 -4.46 0.66
CA PRO A 50 -5.48 -3.23 -0.06
C PRO A 50 -5.67 -3.41 -1.57
N LEU A 51 -6.16 -2.37 -2.24
CA LEU A 51 -6.38 -2.39 -3.68
C LEU A 51 -5.04 -2.48 -4.41
N GLY A 52 -4.86 -3.56 -5.16
CA GLY A 52 -3.71 -3.76 -6.03
C GLY A 52 -4.15 -3.91 -7.48
N PHE A 53 -3.32 -3.43 -8.40
CA PHE A 53 -3.57 -3.57 -9.84
C PHE A 53 -2.51 -4.47 -10.49
N ARG A 54 -2.92 -5.13 -11.57
CA ARG A 54 -2.06 -6.07 -12.29
C ARG A 54 -1.33 -5.33 -13.40
N VAL A 55 0.00 -5.37 -13.38
CA VAL A 55 0.87 -4.85 -14.43
C VAL A 55 1.54 -6.04 -15.10
N GLY A 56 0.88 -6.58 -16.13
CA GLY A 56 1.31 -7.80 -16.81
C GLY A 56 1.32 -9.01 -15.86
N LYS A 57 2.51 -9.57 -15.58
CA LYS A 57 2.67 -10.66 -14.60
C LYS A 57 2.87 -10.19 -13.16
N HIS A 58 3.10 -8.90 -12.95
CA HIS A 58 3.43 -8.37 -11.63
C HIS A 58 2.21 -7.74 -10.96
N LEU A 59 2.07 -7.99 -9.67
CA LEU A 59 1.10 -7.30 -8.82
C LEU A 59 1.76 -6.05 -8.23
N ARG A 60 1.07 -4.92 -8.32
CA ARG A 60 1.52 -3.65 -7.78
C ARG A 60 0.42 -3.02 -6.94
N TYR A 61 0.84 -2.33 -5.89
CA TYR A 61 -0.03 -1.62 -4.98
C TYR A 61 0.35 -0.15 -4.95
N ASP A 62 -0.65 0.70 -4.94
CA ASP A 62 -0.45 2.12 -4.71
C ASP A 62 -0.32 2.37 -3.20
N PRO A 63 0.69 3.14 -2.75
CA PRO A 63 0.83 3.46 -1.34
C PRO A 63 -0.35 4.28 -0.78
N ALA A 64 -1.06 5.06 -1.60
CA ALA A 64 -2.28 5.76 -1.19
C ALA A 64 -3.45 4.79 -0.97
N ASP A 65 -3.65 3.82 -1.87
CA ASP A 65 -4.66 2.77 -1.70
C ASP A 65 -4.40 1.91 -0.46
N VAL A 66 -3.13 1.57 -0.19
CA VAL A 66 -2.76 0.83 1.02
C VAL A 66 -3.09 1.63 2.28
N ARG A 67 -2.80 2.94 2.30
CA ARG A 67 -3.19 3.82 3.41
C ARG A 67 -4.70 3.92 3.57
N ALA A 68 -5.44 4.10 2.47
CA ALA A 68 -6.90 4.16 2.48
C ALA A 68 -7.49 2.88 3.10
N TYR A 69 -7.01 1.71 2.66
CA TYR A 69 -7.42 0.43 3.20
C TYR A 69 -7.21 0.32 4.73
N VAL A 70 -6.06 0.75 5.24
CA VAL A 70 -5.76 0.72 6.68
C VAL A 70 -6.71 1.63 7.46
N VAL A 71 -7.02 2.82 6.93
CA VAL A 71 -7.98 3.74 7.55
C VAL A 71 -9.39 3.15 7.55
N GLU A 72 -9.82 2.57 6.43
CA GLU A 72 -11.11 1.88 6.32
C GLU A 72 -11.21 0.70 7.29
N ARG A 73 -10.16 -0.12 7.41
CA ARG A 73 -10.14 -1.26 8.34
C ARG A 73 -10.17 -0.83 9.80
N GLN A 74 -9.46 0.23 10.16
CA GLN A 74 -9.51 0.79 11.51
C GLN A 74 -10.89 1.35 11.84
N ARG A 75 -11.51 2.09 10.91
CA ARG A 75 -12.88 2.60 11.06
C ARG A 75 -13.89 1.48 11.24
N ALA A 76 -13.85 0.47 10.38
CA ALA A 76 -14.74 -0.68 10.48
C ALA A 76 -14.53 -1.47 11.79
N ASN A 77 -13.31 -1.47 12.34
CA ASN A 77 -13.05 -2.09 13.64
C ASN A 77 -13.57 -1.24 14.81
N ALA A 78 -13.48 0.08 14.72
CA ALA A 78 -13.96 1.01 15.74
C ALA A 78 -15.49 1.08 15.81
N ASP A 79 -16.19 0.90 14.69
CA ASP A 79 -17.66 0.83 14.63
C ASP A 79 -18.22 -0.49 15.19
N ALA A 80 -17.39 -1.53 15.25
CA ALA A 80 -17.75 -2.85 15.76
C ALA A 80 -17.48 -3.04 17.26
N ALA A 81 -17.02 -2.00 17.97
CA ALA A 81 -16.67 -2.00 19.39
C ALA A 81 -17.63 -1.09 20.19
#